data_AF-A0A9X1PJC1-F1
#
_entry.id   AF-A0A9X1PJC1-F1
#
_cell.length_a   1.000
_cell.length_b   1.000
_cell.length_c   1.000
_cell.angle_alpha   90.00
_cell.angle_beta   90.00
_cell.angle_gamma   90.00
#
_symmetry.space_group_name_H-M   'P 1'
#
loop_
_entity.id
_entity.type
_entity.pdbx_description
1 polymer ?
#
loop_
_entity_poly.entity_id
_entity_poly.type
_entity_poly.pdbx_seq_one_letter_code
_entity_poly.pdbx_strand_id
1 'polypeptide(L)'
;MQAPVNKTIPKVIENEVLKALSFYPELQETPIDFVFKKNIKRSVMQAQPKIGTMFGAKRGYNINISALFRLTTSAIPIHQIPPDIMVGWIGHELGHVMDYENRNVAGMIRFGIGYLFSSRYIRQAERVADTYAVNHGLGSYIVKTKHFILNHASLSQKYKNKIARLYLSPDDIMEQVKKLEAEQHLKS
;
A
#
# COMPACT_ATOMS: atom_id res chain seq x y z
N MET A 1 13.54 6.26 18.68
CA MET A 1 12.47 6.51 17.70
C MET A 1 11.31 7.14 18.45
N GLN A 2 10.87 8.35 18.08
CA GLN A 2 9.66 8.95 18.67
C GLN A 2 8.43 8.15 18.20
N ALA A 3 7.46 7.94 19.08
CA ALA A 3 6.22 7.25 18.72
C ALA A 3 5.51 8.04 17.61
N PRO A 4 4.92 7.38 16.60
CA PRO A 4 4.30 8.09 15.50
C PRO A 4 3.10 8.90 16.01
N VAL A 5 3.14 10.21 15.80
CA VAL A 5 2.09 11.14 16.22
C VAL A 5 0.95 11.07 15.19
N ASN A 6 -0.29 11.30 15.64
CA ASN A 6 -1.49 11.32 14.80
C ASN A 6 -1.83 9.99 14.10
N LYS A 7 -1.42 8.84 14.67
CA LYS A 7 -1.74 7.51 14.12
C LYS A 7 -2.64 6.71 15.07
N THR A 8 -3.60 6.00 14.50
CA THR A 8 -4.35 4.95 15.22
C THR A 8 -3.90 3.59 14.69
N ILE A 9 -3.19 2.80 15.51
CA ILE A 9 -2.57 1.54 15.10
C ILE A 9 -3.13 0.38 15.93
N PRO A 10 -3.72 -0.66 15.31
CA PRO A 10 -4.14 -1.85 16.03
C PRO A 10 -2.94 -2.62 16.59
N LYS A 11 -2.99 -2.98 17.87
CA LYS A 11 -1.88 -3.64 18.58
C LYS A 11 -1.37 -4.92 17.91
N VAL A 12 -2.28 -5.66 17.26
CA VAL A 12 -2.00 -6.95 16.62
C VAL A 12 -1.12 -6.87 15.35
N ILE A 13 -0.95 -5.67 14.77
CA ILE A 13 -0.09 -5.43 13.59
C ILE A 13 0.85 -4.23 13.82
N GLU A 14 1.04 -3.85 15.09
CA GLU A 14 1.76 -2.63 15.44
C GLU A 14 3.21 -2.66 14.94
N ASN A 15 3.89 -3.79 15.10
CA ASN A 15 5.28 -3.95 14.68
C ASN A 15 5.43 -3.77 13.17
N GLU A 16 4.53 -4.35 12.39
CA GLU A 16 4.51 -4.28 10.93
C GLU A 16 4.21 -2.86 10.46
N VAL A 17 3.23 -2.19 11.10
CA VAL A 17 2.87 -0.80 10.79
C VAL A 17 4.03 0.14 11.13
N LEU A 18 4.62 0.04 12.32
CA LEU A 18 5.74 0.87 12.73
C LEU A 18 6.96 0.68 11.82
N LYS A 19 7.24 -0.57 11.43
CA LYS A 19 8.32 -0.88 10.50
C LYS A 19 8.06 -0.26 9.14
N ALA A 20 6.86 -0.39 8.56
CA ALA A 20 6.52 0.24 7.30
C ALA A 20 6.61 1.78 7.38
N LEU A 21 6.08 2.39 8.45
CA LEU A 21 6.15 3.84 8.68
C LEU A 21 7.59 4.36 8.84
N SER A 22 8.52 3.56 9.36
CA SER A 22 9.92 3.97 9.50
C SER A 22 10.62 4.25 8.16
N PHE A 23 10.06 3.77 7.05
CA PHE A 23 10.53 4.08 5.70
C PHE A 23 9.93 5.37 5.13
N TYR A 24 8.90 5.95 5.76
CA TYR A 24 8.20 7.16 5.29
C TYR A 24 8.25 8.28 6.34
N PRO A 25 9.44 8.87 6.60
CA PRO A 25 9.57 9.98 7.56
C PRO A 25 8.67 11.18 7.22
N GLU A 26 8.34 11.39 5.95
CA GLU A 26 7.44 12.45 5.46
C GLU A 26 6.02 12.33 6.03
N LEU A 27 5.59 11.11 6.38
CA LEU A 27 4.27 10.83 6.93
C LEU A 27 4.22 10.89 8.46
N GLN A 28 5.30 11.31 9.13
CA GLN A 28 5.38 11.36 10.59
C GLN A 28 4.22 12.14 11.20
N GLU A 29 3.91 13.33 10.66
CA GLU A 29 2.87 14.22 11.18
C GLU A 29 1.49 13.99 10.53
N THR A 30 1.43 13.22 9.43
CA THR A 30 0.20 12.99 8.65
C THR A 30 -0.80 12.13 9.44
N PRO A 31 -2.06 12.55 9.65
CA PRO A 31 -3.04 11.73 10.34
C PRO A 31 -3.42 10.46 9.56
N ILE A 32 -3.17 9.26 10.10
CA ILE A 32 -3.51 7.98 9.43
C ILE A 32 -4.09 6.99 10.44
N ASP A 33 -5.29 6.49 10.17
CA ASP A 33 -5.90 5.43 10.97
C ASP A 33 -5.83 4.09 10.23
N PHE A 34 -5.28 3.08 10.89
CA PHE A 34 -5.25 1.70 10.41
C PHE A 34 -6.48 0.97 10.95
N VAL A 35 -7.43 0.64 10.09
CA VAL A 35 -8.77 0.20 10.51
C VAL A 35 -9.10 -1.17 9.95
N PHE A 36 -9.35 -2.15 10.82
CA PHE A 36 -9.87 -3.44 10.38
C PHE A 36 -11.32 -3.33 9.89
N LYS A 37 -11.58 -3.88 8.71
CA LYS A 37 -12.91 -3.99 8.13
C LYS A 37 -13.25 -5.46 7.89
N LYS A 38 -14.49 -5.85 8.21
CA LYS A 38 -14.99 -7.22 7.97
C LYS A 38 -15.10 -7.55 6.48
N ASN A 39 -15.48 -6.56 5.67
CA ASN A 39 -15.67 -6.70 4.24
C ASN A 39 -14.99 -5.56 3.50
N ILE A 40 -13.84 -5.85 2.89
CA ILE A 40 -13.24 -4.99 1.87
C ILE A 40 -13.51 -5.63 0.52
N LYS A 41 -14.11 -4.87 -0.39
CA LYS A 41 -14.37 -5.36 -1.74
C LYS A 41 -13.10 -5.21 -2.57
N ARG A 42 -12.71 -6.30 -3.25
CA ARG A 42 -11.74 -6.33 -4.36
C ARG A 42 -10.25 -6.18 -3.98
N SER A 43 -9.88 -5.94 -2.72
CA SER A 43 -8.47 -5.89 -2.26
C SER A 43 -8.34 -6.33 -0.80
N VAL A 44 -7.09 -6.51 -0.34
CA VAL A 44 -6.75 -6.85 1.04
C VAL A 44 -6.65 -5.59 1.90
N MET A 45 -6.06 -4.53 1.35
CA MET A 45 -5.99 -3.21 1.98
C MET A 45 -6.44 -2.11 1.00
N GLN A 46 -6.78 -0.93 1.54
CA GLN A 46 -7.16 0.27 0.80
C GLN A 46 -6.83 1.54 1.58
N ALA A 47 -5.95 2.37 1.04
CA ALA A 47 -5.77 3.76 1.45
C ALA A 47 -6.90 4.64 0.92
N GLN A 48 -7.46 5.50 1.77
CA GLN A 48 -8.53 6.44 1.42
C GLN A 48 -8.37 7.76 2.18
N PRO A 49 -8.58 8.92 1.54
CA PRO A 49 -8.67 10.19 2.25
C PRO A 49 -9.94 10.24 3.14
N LYS A 50 -9.83 10.83 4.32
CA LYS A 50 -10.97 11.17 5.16
C LYS A 50 -11.67 12.39 4.56
N ILE A 51 -12.83 12.17 3.94
CA ILE A 51 -13.57 13.20 3.19
C ILE A 51 -13.78 14.49 4.00
N GLY A 52 -14.11 14.38 5.29
CA GLY A 52 -14.30 15.54 6.18
C GLY A 52 -13.06 16.40 6.41
N THR A 53 -11.87 15.89 6.09
CA THR A 53 -10.59 16.63 6.23
C THR A 53 -10.01 17.08 4.88
N MET A 54 -10.64 16.72 3.76
CA MET A 54 -10.07 16.91 2.42
C MET A 54 -9.82 18.38 2.07
N PHE A 55 -10.66 19.28 2.58
CA PHE A 55 -10.57 20.74 2.38
C PHE A 55 -9.85 21.46 3.54
N GLY A 56 -9.41 20.73 4.56
CA GLY A 56 -8.67 21.30 5.69
C GLY A 56 -7.19 21.48 5.40
N ALA A 57 -6.51 22.25 6.25
CA ALA A 57 -5.06 22.48 6.16
C ALA A 57 -4.23 21.19 6.38
N LYS A 58 -4.78 20.21 7.12
CA LYS A 58 -4.20 18.88 7.29
C LYS A 58 -5.24 17.84 6.88
N ARG A 59 -4.90 17.03 5.87
CA ARG A 59 -5.73 15.92 5.43
C ARG A 59 -5.42 14.69 6.28
N GLY A 60 -6.44 13.92 6.61
CA GLY A 60 -6.30 12.63 7.27
C GLY A 60 -6.64 11.48 6.32
N TYR A 61 -6.14 10.31 6.64
CA TYR A 61 -6.30 9.10 5.83
C TYR A 61 -6.74 7.91 6.66
N ASN A 62 -7.41 6.96 6.01
CA ASN A 62 -7.70 5.64 6.53
C ASN A 62 -6.98 4.61 5.66
N ILE A 63 -6.22 3.71 6.29
CA ILE A 63 -5.76 2.48 5.68
C ILE A 63 -6.68 1.37 6.19
N ASN A 64 -7.65 1.01 5.36
CA ASN A 64 -8.59 -0.06 5.67
C ASN A 64 -7.92 -1.41 5.41
N ILE A 65 -7.97 -2.32 6.38
CA ILE A 65 -7.36 -3.65 6.31
C ILE A 65 -8.43 -4.72 6.46
N SER A 66 -8.49 -5.69 5.55
CA SER A 66 -9.41 -6.81 5.68
C SER A 66 -8.99 -7.66 6.87
N ALA A 67 -9.88 -7.90 7.83
CA ALA A 67 -9.57 -8.74 8.99
C ALA A 67 -9.23 -10.20 8.60
N LEU A 68 -9.71 -10.63 7.44
CA LEU A 68 -9.49 -11.96 6.88
C LEU A 68 -8.91 -11.87 5.47
N PHE A 69 -7.84 -12.62 5.22
CA PHE A 69 -7.34 -12.92 3.88
C PHE A 69 -8.11 -14.11 3.32
N ARG A 70 -9.02 -13.84 2.38
CA ARG A 70 -9.93 -14.86 1.83
C ARG A 70 -9.26 -15.64 0.68
N LEU A 71 -9.28 -16.95 0.81
CA LEU A 71 -8.85 -17.93 -0.19
C LEU A 71 -10.09 -18.53 -0.87
N THR A 72 -9.90 -19.42 -1.84
CA THR A 72 -10.99 -20.10 -2.57
C THR A 72 -11.89 -20.92 -1.65
N THR A 73 -11.29 -21.66 -0.71
CA THR A 73 -12.00 -22.61 0.16
C THR A 73 -11.82 -22.31 1.65
N SER A 74 -11.05 -21.28 2.01
CA SER A 74 -10.73 -20.95 3.39
C SER A 74 -10.47 -19.45 3.58
N ALA A 75 -10.20 -19.04 4.82
CA ALA A 75 -9.77 -17.68 5.13
C ALA A 75 -8.72 -17.73 6.24
N ILE A 76 -7.69 -16.88 6.10
CA ILE A 76 -6.61 -16.75 7.08
C ILE A 76 -6.82 -15.42 7.82
N PRO A 77 -6.81 -15.38 9.16
CA PRO A 77 -6.74 -14.13 9.91
C PRO A 77 -5.57 -13.28 9.44
N ILE A 78 -5.80 -12.00 9.17
CA ILE A 78 -4.80 -11.17 8.50
C ILE A 78 -3.49 -11.05 9.31
N HIS A 79 -3.59 -11.04 10.64
CA HIS A 79 -2.43 -10.99 11.54
C HIS A 79 -1.60 -12.30 11.58
N GLN A 80 -2.03 -13.36 10.89
CA GLN A 80 -1.25 -14.61 10.72
C GLN A 80 -0.48 -14.64 9.40
N ILE A 81 -0.67 -13.65 8.53
CA ILE A 81 0.16 -13.49 7.33
C ILE A 81 1.60 -13.18 7.75
N PRO A 82 2.63 -13.69 7.04
CA PRO A 82 4.01 -13.44 7.43
C PRO A 82 4.33 -11.94 7.53
N PRO A 83 5.08 -11.50 8.55
CA PRO A 83 5.31 -10.07 8.82
C PRO A 83 5.86 -9.28 7.64
N ASP A 84 6.81 -9.84 6.89
CA ASP A 84 7.39 -9.18 5.71
C ASP A 84 6.35 -8.88 4.62
N ILE A 85 5.35 -9.75 4.47
CA ILE A 85 4.25 -9.57 3.50
C ILE A 85 3.33 -8.45 3.97
N MET A 86 3.05 -8.41 5.27
CA MET A 86 2.26 -7.33 5.87
C MET A 86 2.94 -5.97 5.73
N VAL A 87 4.26 -5.90 5.99
CA VAL A 87 5.07 -4.68 5.80
C VAL A 87 5.03 -4.23 4.34
N GLY A 88 5.12 -5.16 3.39
CA GLY A 88 5.00 -4.83 1.97
C GLY A 88 3.62 -4.28 1.58
N TRP A 89 2.53 -4.91 2.03
CA TRP A 89 1.18 -4.36 1.81
C TRP A 89 1.01 -2.97 2.43
N ILE A 90 1.39 -2.78 3.69
CA ILE A 90 1.28 -1.49 4.36
C ILE A 90 2.14 -0.43 3.64
N GLY A 91 3.35 -0.79 3.25
CA GLY A 91 4.23 0.08 2.47
C GLY A 91 3.59 0.55 1.17
N HIS A 92 2.96 -0.36 0.41
CA HIS A 92 2.20 0.01 -0.78
C HIS A 92 1.07 1.01 -0.47
N GLU A 93 0.28 0.77 0.57
CA GLU A 93 -0.80 1.70 0.97
C GLU A 93 -0.28 3.06 1.43
N LEU A 94 0.88 3.11 2.09
CA LEU A 94 1.55 4.37 2.43
C LEU A 94 2.05 5.09 1.17
N GLY A 95 2.47 4.36 0.13
CA GLY A 95 2.74 4.91 -1.20
C GLY A 95 1.54 5.60 -1.83
N HIS A 96 0.32 5.08 -1.64
CA HIS A 96 -0.90 5.79 -2.03
C HIS A 96 -1.11 7.08 -1.21
N VAL A 97 -0.85 7.05 0.10
CA VAL A 97 -0.94 8.26 0.94
C VAL A 97 0.04 9.34 0.47
N MET A 98 1.27 8.97 0.11
CA MET A 98 2.25 9.89 -0.48
C MET A 98 1.74 10.52 -1.80
N ASP A 99 1.11 9.74 -2.67
CA ASP A 99 0.49 10.26 -3.89
C ASP A 99 -0.66 11.24 -3.57
N TYR A 100 -1.43 11.00 -2.51
CA TYR A 100 -2.54 11.87 -2.10
C TYR A 100 -2.06 13.20 -1.52
N GLU A 101 -1.00 13.18 -0.69
CA GLU A 101 -0.40 14.38 -0.12
C GLU A 101 0.18 15.30 -1.20
N ASN A 102 0.72 14.74 -2.28
CA ASN A 102 1.26 15.51 -3.41
C ASN A 102 0.18 16.11 -4.34
N ARG A 103 -1.12 15.91 -4.06
CA ARG A 103 -2.22 16.42 -4.89
C ARG A 103 -2.92 17.59 -4.23
N ASN A 104 -3.30 18.59 -5.01
CA ASN A 104 -4.29 19.58 -4.56
C ASN A 104 -5.71 18.99 -4.57
N VAL A 105 -6.69 19.72 -4.04
CA VAL A 105 -8.09 19.25 -3.91
C VAL A 105 -8.69 18.86 -5.27
N ALA A 106 -8.51 19.68 -6.31
CA ALA A 106 -8.98 19.37 -7.65
C ALA A 106 -8.32 18.10 -8.23
N GLY A 107 -7.02 17.92 -7.96
CA GLY A 107 -6.26 16.73 -8.30
C GLY A 107 -6.77 15.48 -7.60
N MET A 108 -7.20 15.59 -6.33
CA MET A 108 -7.82 14.50 -5.58
C MET A 108 -9.20 14.13 -6.15
N ILE A 109 -10.02 15.11 -6.52
CA ILE A 109 -11.31 14.86 -7.16
C ILE A 109 -11.11 14.15 -8.51
N ARG A 110 -10.19 14.67 -9.34
CA ARG A 110 -9.85 14.04 -10.63
C ARG A 110 -9.31 12.63 -10.45
N PHE A 111 -8.48 12.41 -9.43
CA PHE A 111 -7.99 11.08 -9.08
C PHE A 111 -9.15 10.15 -8.73
N GLY A 112 -10.06 10.56 -7.84
CA GLY A 112 -11.22 9.76 -7.44
C GLY A 112 -12.10 9.36 -8.62
N ILE A 113 -12.43 10.33 -9.51
CA ILE A 113 -13.19 10.05 -10.73
C ILE A 113 -12.43 9.07 -11.64
N GLY A 114 -11.16 9.32 -11.90
CA GLY A 114 -10.33 8.44 -12.74
C GLY A 114 -10.24 7.02 -12.19
N TYR A 115 -10.05 6.88 -10.88
CA TYR A 115 -9.95 5.59 -10.20
C TYR A 115 -11.26 4.80 -10.24
N LEU A 116 -12.41 5.46 -10.22
CA LEU A 116 -13.72 4.81 -10.32
C LEU A 116 -14.06 4.35 -11.75
N PHE A 117 -13.70 5.13 -12.77
CA PHE A 117 -14.19 4.93 -14.13
C PHE A 117 -13.14 4.44 -15.14
N SER A 118 -11.84 4.42 -14.81
CA SER A 118 -10.79 4.07 -15.77
C SER A 118 -9.78 3.05 -15.25
N SER A 119 -9.75 1.89 -15.89
CA SER A 119 -8.77 0.84 -15.62
C SER A 119 -7.32 1.28 -15.87
N ARG A 120 -7.09 2.23 -16.78
CA ARG A 120 -5.78 2.83 -17.02
C ARG A 120 -5.35 3.71 -15.85
N TYR A 121 -6.26 4.51 -15.28
CA TYR A 121 -5.95 5.31 -14.09
C TYR A 121 -5.69 4.45 -12.87
N ILE A 122 -6.45 3.37 -12.66
CA ILE A 122 -6.16 2.41 -11.59
C ILE A 122 -4.73 1.88 -11.73
N ARG A 123 -4.36 1.33 -12.91
CA ARG A 123 -2.99 0.86 -13.17
C ARG A 123 -1.92 1.92 -12.88
N GLN A 124 -2.16 3.16 -13.27
CA GLN A 124 -1.21 4.24 -13.02
C GLN A 124 -1.08 4.50 -11.52
N ALA A 125 -2.18 4.51 -10.77
CA ALA A 125 -2.17 4.71 -9.33
C ALA A 125 -1.43 3.59 -8.59
N GLU A 126 -1.68 2.32 -8.93
CA GLU A 126 -0.98 1.18 -8.31
C GLU A 126 0.53 1.23 -8.62
N ARG A 127 0.91 1.61 -9.84
CA ARG A 127 2.33 1.80 -10.23
C ARG A 127 2.98 2.91 -9.42
N VAL A 128 2.31 4.05 -9.25
CA VAL A 128 2.83 5.17 -8.46
C VAL A 128 3.04 4.75 -7.01
N ALA A 129 2.11 4.01 -6.41
CA ALA A 129 2.25 3.49 -5.05
C ALA A 129 3.44 2.51 -4.91
N ASP A 130 3.59 1.57 -5.84
CA ASP A 130 4.75 0.67 -5.87
C ASP A 130 6.06 1.44 -6.03
N THR A 131 6.11 2.45 -6.91
CA THR A 131 7.30 3.30 -7.10
C THR A 131 7.64 4.07 -5.83
N TYR A 132 6.66 4.65 -5.13
CA TYR A 132 6.91 5.26 -3.83
C TYR A 132 7.51 4.24 -2.85
N ALA A 133 6.91 3.07 -2.69
CA ALA A 133 7.44 2.04 -1.80
C ALA A 133 8.87 1.62 -2.15
N VAL A 134 9.16 1.39 -3.42
CA VAL A 134 10.49 1.02 -3.90
C VAL A 134 11.51 2.13 -3.64
N ASN A 135 11.17 3.39 -3.93
CA ASN A 135 12.04 4.55 -3.68
C ASN A 135 12.32 4.75 -2.18
N HIS A 136 11.42 4.31 -1.30
CA HIS A 136 11.60 4.37 0.16
C HIS A 136 12.23 3.07 0.71
N GLY A 137 12.83 2.22 -0.12
CA GLY A 137 13.58 1.05 0.34
C GLY A 137 12.72 -0.18 0.68
N LEU A 138 11.42 -0.16 0.37
CA LEU A 138 10.51 -1.29 0.61
C LEU A 138 10.47 -2.30 -0.53
N GLY A 139 11.31 -2.13 -1.57
CA GLY A 139 11.27 -2.96 -2.78
C GLY A 139 11.30 -4.47 -2.53
N SER A 140 12.16 -4.94 -1.61
CA SER A 140 12.24 -6.37 -1.26
C SER A 140 10.96 -6.89 -0.59
N TYR A 141 10.30 -6.09 0.25
CA TYR A 141 9.03 -6.43 0.88
C TYR A 141 7.88 -6.47 -0.14
N ILE A 142 7.86 -5.52 -1.10
CA ILE A 142 6.87 -5.50 -2.19
C ILE A 142 7.01 -6.75 -3.07
N VAL A 143 8.24 -7.11 -3.45
CA VAL A 143 8.53 -8.32 -4.25
C VAL A 143 8.05 -9.58 -3.52
N LYS A 144 8.42 -9.75 -2.23
CA LYS A 144 7.94 -10.86 -1.40
C LYS A 144 6.41 -10.91 -1.36
N THR A 145 5.77 -9.77 -1.19
CA THR A 145 4.29 -9.65 -1.13
C THR A 145 3.63 -10.09 -2.44
N LYS A 146 4.16 -9.67 -3.58
CA LYS A 146 3.63 -10.06 -4.89
C LYS A 146 3.85 -11.53 -5.18
N HIS A 147 5.03 -12.08 -4.85
CA HIS A 147 5.25 -13.53 -4.94
C HIS A 147 4.28 -14.31 -4.06
N PHE A 148 4.06 -13.85 -2.82
CA PHE A 148 3.09 -14.47 -1.93
C PHE A 148 1.70 -14.54 -2.56
N ILE A 149 1.21 -13.45 -3.17
CA ILE A 149 -0.10 -13.42 -3.84
C ILE A 149 -0.13 -14.33 -5.07
N LEU A 150 0.85 -14.19 -5.98
CA LEU A 150 0.83 -14.88 -7.28
C LEU A 150 1.03 -16.39 -7.12
N ASN A 151 1.88 -16.80 -6.18
CA ASN A 151 2.21 -18.20 -5.96
C ASN A 151 1.27 -18.90 -4.97
N HIS A 152 0.34 -18.19 -4.32
CA HIS A 152 -0.60 -18.81 -3.40
C HIS A 152 -1.56 -19.75 -4.15
N ALA A 153 -1.41 -21.07 -3.99
CA ALA A 153 -2.21 -22.06 -4.73
C ALA A 153 -3.73 -21.90 -4.50
N SER A 154 -4.12 -21.46 -3.30
CA SER A 154 -5.53 -21.32 -2.89
C SER A 154 -6.15 -19.96 -3.24
N LEU A 155 -5.46 -19.08 -3.98
CA LEU A 155 -6.09 -17.86 -4.51
C LEU A 155 -6.74 -18.13 -5.87
N SER A 156 -7.96 -17.62 -6.06
CA SER A 156 -8.68 -17.81 -7.32
C SER A 156 -7.88 -17.25 -8.49
N GLN A 157 -7.86 -17.98 -9.61
CA GLN A 157 -7.15 -17.51 -10.81
C GLN A 157 -7.68 -16.15 -11.30
N LYS A 158 -8.98 -15.87 -11.11
CA LYS A 158 -9.57 -14.56 -11.37
C LYS A 158 -8.92 -13.44 -10.56
N TYR A 159 -8.63 -13.68 -9.28
CA TYR A 159 -7.94 -12.71 -8.43
C TYR A 159 -6.48 -12.54 -8.87
N LYS A 160 -5.76 -13.65 -9.12
CA LYS A 160 -4.38 -13.59 -9.63
C LYS A 160 -4.27 -12.83 -10.95
N ASN A 161 -5.15 -13.12 -11.91
CA ASN A 161 -5.20 -12.42 -13.20
C ASN A 161 -5.51 -10.93 -13.04
N LYS A 162 -6.35 -10.56 -12.06
CA LYS A 162 -6.62 -9.16 -11.74
C LYS A 162 -5.34 -8.47 -11.25
N ILE A 163 -4.62 -9.09 -10.31
CA ILE A 163 -3.38 -8.55 -9.76
C ILE A 163 -2.31 -8.43 -10.87
N ALA A 164 -2.10 -9.48 -11.66
CA ALA A 164 -1.15 -9.48 -12.77
C ALA A 164 -1.41 -8.37 -13.81
N ARG A 165 -2.68 -7.97 -14.00
CA ARG A 165 -3.06 -6.88 -14.93
C ARG A 165 -2.91 -5.49 -14.34
N LEU A 166 -3.05 -5.33 -13.02
CA LEU A 166 -3.09 -4.01 -12.38
C LEU A 166 -1.74 -3.56 -11.84
N TYR A 167 -0.92 -4.50 -11.38
CA TYR A 167 0.34 -4.22 -10.69
C TYR A 167 1.55 -4.47 -11.61
N LEU A 168 2.70 -3.89 -11.23
CA LEU A 168 3.99 -4.26 -11.81
C LEU A 168 4.31 -5.73 -11.52
N SER A 169 5.01 -6.41 -12.44
CA SER A 169 5.49 -7.77 -12.18
C SER A 169 6.56 -7.74 -11.05
N PRO A 170 6.78 -8.86 -10.33
CA PRO A 170 7.91 -8.93 -9.40
C PRO A 170 9.25 -8.57 -10.05
N ASP A 171 9.45 -8.98 -11.32
CA ASP A 171 10.67 -8.70 -12.08
C ASP A 171 10.82 -7.20 -12.39
N ASP A 172 9.74 -6.53 -12.80
CA ASP A 172 9.74 -5.08 -13.07
C ASP A 172 10.13 -4.26 -11.83
N ILE A 173 9.73 -4.74 -10.64
CA ILE A 173 10.08 -4.10 -9.38
C ILE A 173 11.54 -4.36 -9.04
N MET A 174 12.02 -5.60 -9.22
CA MET A 174 13.44 -5.90 -9.01
C MET A 174 14.33 -5.07 -9.94
N GLU A 175 13.90 -4.84 -11.18
CA GLU A 175 14.60 -3.95 -12.11
C GLU A 175 14.62 -2.51 -11.61
N GLN A 176 13.51 -2.00 -11.07
CA GLN A 176 13.47 -0.67 -10.43
C GLN A 176 14.39 -0.58 -9.22
N VAL A 177 14.38 -1.58 -8.35
CA VAL A 177 15.27 -1.66 -7.18
C VAL A 177 16.73 -1.63 -7.62
N LYS A 178 17.12 -2.46 -8.61
CA LYS A 178 18.48 -2.49 -9.15
C LYS A 178 18.91 -1.15 -9.75
N LYS A 179 18.01 -0.46 -10.48
CA LYS A 179 18.28 0.87 -11.02
C LYS A 179 18.56 1.89 -9.91
N LEU A 180 17.75 1.88 -8.85
CA LEU A 180 17.95 2.77 -7.71
C LEU A 180 19.24 2.48 -6.95
N GLU A 181 19.57 1.21 -6.72
CA GLU A 181 20.82 0.80 -6.10
C GLU A 181 22.03 1.28 -6.93
N ALA A 182 21.99 1.09 -8.25
CA ALA A 182 23.04 1.56 -9.16
C ALA A 182 23.20 3.09 -9.15
N GLU A 183 22.09 3.85 -9.11
CA GLU A 183 22.12 5.31 -9.03
C GLU A 183 22.65 5.83 -7.69
N GLN A 184 22.38 5.11 -6.59
CA GLN A 184 22.92 5.44 -5.26
C GLN A 184 24.42 5.17 -5.18
N HIS A 185 24.88 4.07 -5.77
CA HIS A 185 26.31 3.75 -5.87
C HIS A 185 27.10 4.71 -6.77
N LEU A 186 26.47 5.36 -7.74
CA LEU A 186 27.11 6.37 -8.60
C LEU A 186 27.24 7.75 -7.93
N LYS A 187 26.48 7.98 -6.84
CA LYS A 187 26.43 9.25 -6.09
C LYS A 187 27.18 9.21 -4.76
N SER A 188 27.69 8.04 -4.35
CA SER A 188 28.53 7.81 -3.16
C SER A 188 30.00 7.81 -3.52
#